data_AF-A0A328SRF0-F1
#
_entry.id   AF-A0A328SRF0-F1
#
_cell.length_a   1.000
_cell.length_b   1.000
_cell.length_c   1.000
_cell.angle_alpha   90.00
_cell.angle_beta   90.00
_cell.angle_gamma   90.00
#
_symmetry.space_group_name_H-M   'P 1'
#
loop_
_entity.id
_entity.type
_entity.pdbx_description
1 polymer ?
#
loop_
_entity_poly.entity_id
_entity_poly.type
_entity_poly.pdbx_seq_one_letter_code
_entity_poly.pdbx_strand_id
1 'polypeptide(L)'
;PNNFSITKTLECGVPAENIIAMQGTYSKELNMALMKEYNVSAIITKESGESGGAETKINAALELDIPVILVMRPEIKELENHDVVRSIEELEKIM
;
A
#
# COMPACT_ATOMS: atom_id res chain seq x y z
N PRO A 1 -1.84 -12.20 6.09
CA PRO A 1 -0.92 -12.04 4.94
C PRO A 1 -1.13 -13.20 3.96
N ASN A 2 -1.07 -12.95 2.65
CA ASN A 2 -1.14 -14.03 1.66
C ASN A 2 0.25 -14.69 1.50
N ASN A 3 0.30 -16.02 1.38
CA ASN A 3 1.51 -16.79 1.09
C ASN A 3 2.30 -16.21 -0.09
N PHE A 4 1.62 -15.78 -1.16
CA PHE A 4 2.27 -15.15 -2.31
C PHE A 4 3.14 -13.95 -1.91
N SER A 5 2.61 -13.05 -1.08
CA SER A 5 3.32 -11.84 -0.64
C SER A 5 4.52 -12.17 0.24
N ILE A 6 4.39 -13.17 1.12
CA ILE A 6 5.47 -13.59 2.02
C ILE A 6 6.61 -14.21 1.19
N THR A 7 6.30 -15.18 0.33
CA THR A 7 7.29 -15.85 -0.52
C THR A 7 8.03 -14.84 -1.40
N LYS A 8 7.32 -13.91 -2.05
CA LYS A 8 7.96 -12.87 -2.88
C LYS A 8 8.89 -11.96 -2.09
N THR A 9 8.50 -11.61 -0.87
CA THR A 9 9.34 -10.76 0.01
C THR A 9 10.65 -11.46 0.38
N LEU A 10 10.57 -12.77 0.70
CA LEU A 10 11.75 -13.60 0.98
C LEU A 10 12.65 -13.77 -0.26
N GLU A 11 12.05 -14.02 -1.44
CA GLU A 11 12.79 -14.12 -2.71
C GLU A 11 13.53 -12.82 -3.08
N CYS A 12 13.00 -11.66 -2.66
CA CYS A 12 13.67 -10.36 -2.80
C CYS A 12 14.82 -10.14 -1.80
N GLY A 13 15.12 -11.12 -0.94
CA GLY A 13 16.23 -11.06 0.02
C GLY A 13 15.90 -10.35 1.33
N VAL A 14 14.62 -10.07 1.63
CA VAL A 14 14.22 -9.52 2.94
C VAL A 14 14.21 -10.66 3.97
N PRO A 15 14.99 -10.58 5.05
CA PRO A 15 15.05 -11.64 6.05
C PRO A 15 13.75 -11.70 6.85
N ALA A 16 13.37 -12.89 7.32
CA ALA A 16 12.10 -13.12 8.01
C ALA A 16 11.92 -12.26 9.28
N GLU A 17 13.01 -11.95 9.99
CA GLU A 17 13.01 -11.06 11.15
C GLU A 17 12.58 -9.61 10.85
N ASN A 18 12.69 -9.19 9.58
CA ASN A 18 12.26 -7.87 9.10
C ASN A 18 10.83 -7.90 8.51
N ILE A 19 10.07 -8.98 8.70
CA ILE A 19 8.72 -9.14 8.16
C ILE A 19 7.68 -9.13 9.28
N ILE A 20 6.84 -8.09 9.29
CA ILE A 20 5.64 -8.05 10.13
C ILE A 20 4.46 -8.55 9.30
N ALA A 21 4.06 -9.80 9.53
CA ALA A 21 3.12 -10.51 8.66
C ALA A 21 1.65 -10.19 9.00
N MET A 22 1.14 -9.07 8.48
CA MET A 22 -0.18 -8.50 8.80
C MET A 22 -1.24 -8.76 7.70
N GLN A 23 -2.54 -8.80 8.05
CA GLN A 23 -3.70 -8.91 7.13
C GLN A 23 -4.79 -7.87 7.39
N GLY A 24 -5.14 -7.09 6.37
CA GLY A 24 -6.22 -6.09 6.42
C GLY A 24 -5.70 -4.66 6.47
N THR A 25 -6.60 -3.73 6.76
CA THR A 25 -6.30 -2.31 7.01
C THR A 25 -6.16 -2.07 8.51
N TYR A 26 -5.36 -1.07 8.88
CA TYR A 26 -5.05 -0.78 10.28
C TYR A 26 -5.34 0.66 10.65
N SER A 27 -5.63 0.86 11.94
CA SER A 27 -5.82 2.19 12.49
C SER A 27 -4.54 3.02 12.38
N LYS A 28 -4.70 4.34 12.38
CA LYS A 28 -3.58 5.28 12.37
C LYS A 28 -2.67 5.05 13.57
N GLU A 29 -3.26 4.77 14.74
CA GLU A 29 -2.56 4.57 16.01
C GLU A 29 -1.66 3.34 15.98
N LEU A 30 -2.14 2.22 15.40
CA LEU A 30 -1.33 1.01 15.25
C LEU A 30 -0.18 1.25 14.27
N ASN A 31 -0.44 1.93 13.14
CA ASN A 31 0.61 2.29 12.19
C ASN A 31 1.68 3.16 12.85
N MET A 32 1.29 4.18 13.62
CA MET A 32 2.22 5.04 14.36
C MET A 32 3.02 4.26 15.41
N ALA A 33 2.39 3.33 16.12
CA ALA A 33 3.07 2.49 17.11
C ALA A 33 4.17 1.63 16.44
N LEU A 34 3.85 1.00 15.30
CA LEU A 34 4.83 0.23 14.52
C LEU A 34 5.97 1.12 14.00
N MET A 35 5.65 2.31 13.48
CA MET A 35 6.67 3.24 13.00
C MET A 35 7.65 3.66 14.10
N LYS A 36 7.14 3.89 15.32
CA LYS A 36 7.96 4.22 16.50
C LYS A 36 8.79 3.02 16.97
N GLU A 37 8.17 1.85 17.12
CA GLU A 37 8.81 0.62 17.60
C GLU A 37 10.03 0.26 16.73
N TYR A 38 9.88 0.36 15.41
CA TYR A 38 10.92 -0.01 14.45
C TYR A 38 11.79 1.17 14.00
N ASN A 39 11.66 2.35 14.63
CA ASN A 39 12.41 3.57 14.30
C ASN A 39 12.42 3.87 12.79
N VAL A 40 11.23 3.83 12.18
CA VAL A 40 11.06 4.00 10.74
C VAL A 40 11.51 5.40 10.31
N SER A 41 12.41 5.46 9.32
CA SER A 41 12.93 6.71 8.76
C SER A 41 12.27 7.13 7.45
N ALA A 42 11.57 6.21 6.78
CA ALA A 42 10.80 6.47 5.57
C ALA A 42 9.74 5.37 5.35
N ILE A 43 8.64 5.71 4.69
CA ILE A 43 7.62 4.75 4.25
C ILE A 43 7.63 4.66 2.74
N ILE A 44 7.67 3.44 2.20
CA ILE A 44 7.39 3.15 0.79
C ILE A 44 6.06 2.41 0.74
N THR A 45 5.07 2.96 0.04
CA THR A 45 3.76 2.32 -0.12
C THR A 45 3.25 2.54 -1.53
N LYS A 46 2.42 1.62 -2.04
CA LYS A 46 1.69 1.82 -3.30
C LYS A 46 0.39 2.59 -3.09
N GLU A 47 -0.06 3.26 -4.14
CA GLU A 47 -1.40 3.82 -4.24
C GLU A 47 -2.43 2.68 -4.37
N SER A 48 -3.03 2.26 -3.25
CA SER A 48 -4.01 1.16 -3.21
C SER A 48 -5.45 1.61 -3.05
N GLY A 49 -5.72 2.93 -3.12
CA GLY A 49 -7.04 3.50 -2.83
C GLY A 49 -7.50 3.31 -1.38
N GLU A 50 -8.74 3.72 -1.12
CA GLU A 50 -9.38 3.70 0.20
C GLU A 50 -9.50 2.28 0.77
N SER A 51 -9.89 1.31 -0.06
CA SER A 51 -10.04 -0.10 0.33
C SER A 51 -8.72 -0.77 0.76
N GLY A 52 -7.57 -0.21 0.36
CA GLY A 52 -6.25 -0.72 0.73
C GLY A 52 -5.62 -0.06 1.97
N GLY A 53 -6.31 0.88 2.62
CA GLY A 53 -5.81 1.56 3.82
C GLY A 53 -4.53 2.37 3.57
N ALA A 54 -4.34 2.89 2.34
CA ALA A 54 -3.19 3.74 2.02
C ALA A 54 -3.21 5.03 2.84
N GLU A 55 -4.38 5.66 2.95
CA GLU A 55 -4.57 6.92 3.67
C GLU A 55 -4.17 6.83 5.15
N THR A 56 -4.60 5.79 5.88
CA THR A 56 -4.28 5.68 7.31
C THR A 56 -2.78 5.51 7.58
N LYS A 57 -2.04 4.87 6.66
CA LYS A 57 -0.58 4.76 6.72
C LYS A 57 0.10 6.09 6.42
N ILE A 58 -0.38 6.81 5.41
CA ILE A 58 0.17 8.12 5.01
C ILE A 58 -0.05 9.13 6.15
N ASN A 59 -1.27 9.20 6.70
CA ASN A 59 -1.59 10.10 7.80
C ASN A 59 -0.75 9.80 9.06
N ALA A 60 -0.52 8.53 9.37
CA ALA A 60 0.36 8.13 10.47
C ALA A 60 1.81 8.60 10.24
N ALA A 61 2.33 8.45 9.02
CA ALA A 61 3.68 8.88 8.68
C ALA A 61 3.83 10.41 8.74
N LEU A 62 2.86 11.15 8.20
CA LEU A 62 2.82 12.62 8.26
C LEU A 62 2.78 13.14 9.70
N GLU A 63 2.03 12.50 10.59
CA GLU A 63 1.95 12.90 12.00
C GLU A 63 3.26 12.65 12.77
N LEU A 64 4.12 11.77 12.25
CA LEU A 64 5.44 11.47 12.81
C LEU A 64 6.58 12.16 12.07
N ASP A 65 6.27 13.07 11.13
CA ASP A 65 7.25 13.71 10.24
C ASP A 65 8.13 12.70 9.46
N ILE A 66 7.57 11.53 9.14
CA ILE A 66 8.24 10.48 8.37
C ILE A 66 7.95 10.69 6.87
N PRO A 67 8.99 10.80 6.02
CA PRO A 67 8.80 10.96 4.58
C PRO A 67 8.12 9.73 3.96
N VAL A 68 7.24 9.99 2.99
CA VAL A 68 6.49 8.96 2.27
C VAL A 68 6.88 8.96 0.78
N ILE A 69 7.25 7.79 0.29
CA ILE A 69 7.46 7.50 -1.13
C ILE A 69 6.26 6.71 -1.63
N LEU A 70 5.41 7.35 -2.42
CA LEU A 70 4.21 6.75 -2.99
C LEU A 70 4.51 6.18 -4.38
N VAL A 71 4.30 4.88 -4.56
CA VAL A 71 4.37 4.21 -5.86
C VAL A 71 3.02 4.35 -6.55
N MET A 72 2.98 5.21 -7.57
CA MET A 72 1.80 5.48 -8.38
C MET A 72 1.41 4.28 -9.24
N ARG A 73 0.13 4.16 -9.59
CA ARG A 73 -0.31 3.17 -10.57
C ARG A 73 0.36 3.45 -11.93
N PRO A 74 0.99 2.47 -12.58
CA PRO A 74 1.60 2.68 -13.89
C PRO A 74 0.55 2.87 -14.98
N GLU A 75 0.92 3.60 -16.03
CA GLU A 75 0.18 3.62 -17.29
C GLU A 75 0.40 2.31 -18.04
N ILE A 76 -0.69 1.68 -18.49
CA ILE A 76 -0.67 0.41 -19.24
C ILE A 76 -1.06 0.74 -20.68
N LYS A 77 -0.05 0.84 -21.57
CA LYS A 77 -0.23 1.25 -22.96
C LYS A 77 -1.16 0.32 -23.74
N GLU A 78 -1.15 -0.95 -23.39
CA GLU A 78 -2.00 -1.98 -23.99
C GLU A 78 -3.50 -1.71 -23.78
N LEU A 79 -3.86 -0.86 -22.82
CA LEU A 79 -5.24 -0.48 -22.52
C LEU A 79 -5.69 0.82 -23.22
N GLU A 80 -4.84 1.49 -24.00
CA GLU A 80 -5.17 2.79 -24.62
C GLU A 80 -6.43 2.77 -25.51
N ASN A 81 -6.75 1.62 -26.12
CA ASN A 81 -7.92 1.45 -27.00
C ASN A 81 -9.06 0.65 -26.35
N HIS A 82 -9.05 0.52 -25.02
CA HIS A 82 -10.06 -0.19 -24.26
C HIS A 82 -10.78 0.76 -23.31
N ASP A 83 -12.04 0.45 -23.01
CA ASP A 83 -12.76 1.13 -21.94
C ASP A 83 -12.13 0.75 -20.59
N VAL A 84 -11.50 1.72 -19.93
CA VAL A 84 -10.89 1.57 -18.61
C VAL A 84 -11.71 2.36 -17.60
N VAL A 85 -12.31 1.65 -16.65
CA VAL A 85 -13.06 2.23 -15.54
C VAL A 85 -12.29 2.06 -14.24
N ARG A 86 -12.42 3.05 -13.34
CA ARG A 86 -11.74 3.11 -12.04
C ARG A 86 -12.70 2.98 -10.86
N SER A 87 -14.00 2.96 -11.11
CA SER A 87 -15.02 2.80 -10.09
C SER A 87 -16.22 2.01 -10.62
N ILE A 88 -17.09 1.55 -9.72
CA ILE A 88 -18.32 0.85 -10.09
C ILE A 88 -19.26 1.83 -10.82
N GLU A 89 -19.30 3.08 -10.38
CA GLU A 89 -20.12 4.14 -10.99
C GLU A 89 -19.67 4.49 -12.40
N GLU A 90 -18.37 4.36 -12.70
CA GLU A 90 -17.87 4.49 -14.08
C GLU A 90 -18.28 3.29 -14.94
N LEU A 91 -18.23 2.08 -14.38
CA LEU A 91 -18.67 0.86 -15.06
C LEU A 91 -20.17 0.92 -15.43
N GLU A 92 -21.01 1.36 -14.49
CA GLU A 92 -22.46 1.50 -14.70
C GLU A 92 -22.83 2.50 -15.81
N LYS A 93 -21.95 3.45 -16.16
CA LYS A 93 -22.20 4.43 -17.22
C LYS A 93 -21.91 3.92 -18.62
N ILE A 94 -21.11 2.85 -18.74
CA ILE A 94 -20.70 2.26 -20.02
C ILE A 94 -21.38 0.92 -20.32
N MET A 95 -22.08 0.35 -19.33
CA MET A 95 -22.97 -0.81 -19.48
C MET A 95 -24.37 -0.37 -19.92
#